data_AF-A0A166V5E1-F1
#
_entry.id   AF-A0A166V5E1-F1
#
_cell.length_a   1.000
_cell.length_b   1.000
_cell.length_c   1.000
_cell.angle_alpha   90.00
_cell.angle_beta   90.00
_cell.angle_gamma   90.00
#
_symmetry.space_group_name_H-M   'P 1'
#
loop_
_entity.id
_entity.type
_entity.pdbx_description
1 polymer ?
#
loop_
_entity_poly.entity_id
_entity_poly.type
_entity_poly.pdbx_seq_one_letter_code
_entity_poly.pdbx_strand_id
1 'polypeptide(L)'
;MKVLKKLILATALAGSCQVLASDITYSAYGTTKAQAQSSIHNYASRNNYTVLSINCYSPQMGPPWQCDGRLRKKSTTPPAGEIIKVSAWGYSEANATANAISAWRSAANSTKTPGVYCKYWAVGPGWQCFAQGRA
;
A
#
# COMPACT_ATOMS: atom_id res chain seq x y z
N MET A 1 -22.59 -53.94 -8.90
CA MET A 1 -21.92 -53.23 -7.80
C MET A 1 -20.43 -53.14 -8.07
N LYS A 2 -19.86 -51.93 -8.10
CA LYS A 2 -18.58 -51.53 -7.48
C LYS A 2 -18.21 -50.14 -8.02
N VAL A 3 -18.63 -49.12 -7.26
CA VAL A 3 -18.30 -47.72 -7.48
C VAL A 3 -16.84 -47.52 -7.05
N LEU A 4 -15.93 -47.27 -8.00
CA LEU A 4 -14.57 -46.87 -7.69
C LEU A 4 -14.60 -45.43 -7.14
N LYS A 5 -14.53 -45.29 -5.82
CA LYS A 5 -14.34 -44.01 -5.14
C LYS A 5 -12.90 -43.55 -5.39
N LYS A 6 -12.74 -42.48 -6.18
CA LYS A 6 -11.47 -41.75 -6.30
C LYS A 6 -11.20 -41.05 -4.96
N LEU A 7 -10.28 -41.60 -4.17
CA LEU A 7 -9.73 -40.90 -3.00
C LEU A 7 -8.85 -39.75 -3.53
N ILE A 8 -9.30 -38.52 -3.36
CA ILE A 8 -8.46 -37.34 -3.53
C ILE A 8 -7.70 -37.18 -2.22
N LEU A 9 -6.42 -37.53 -2.23
CA LEU A 9 -5.50 -37.26 -1.13
C LEU A 9 -5.21 -35.75 -1.14
N ALA A 10 -5.96 -34.98 -0.35
CA ALA A 10 -5.67 -33.59 -0.11
C ALA A 10 -4.39 -33.52 0.74
N THR A 11 -3.24 -33.34 0.08
CA THR A 11 -2.01 -32.88 0.73
C THR A 11 -2.27 -31.51 1.31
N ALA A 12 -2.63 -31.48 2.60
CA ALA A 12 -2.60 -30.28 3.40
C ALA A 12 -1.17 -29.75 3.36
N LEU A 13 -0.95 -28.69 2.59
CA LEU A 13 0.23 -27.84 2.72
C LEU A 13 0.15 -27.19 4.10
N ALA A 14 0.63 -27.91 5.11
CA ALA A 14 1.08 -27.33 6.37
C ALA A 14 2.36 -26.54 6.08
N GLY A 15 2.20 -25.44 5.34
CA GLY A 15 3.23 -24.45 5.14
C GLY A 15 3.41 -23.73 6.47
N SER A 16 4.47 -24.08 7.18
CA SER A 16 5.00 -23.35 8.32
C SER A 16 4.95 -21.86 8.03
N CYS A 17 4.05 -21.15 8.71
CA CYS A 17 4.01 -19.70 8.70
C CYS A 17 5.26 -19.22 9.44
N GLN A 18 6.39 -19.16 8.73
CA GLN A 18 7.57 -18.50 9.24
C GLN A 18 7.20 -17.03 9.38
N VAL A 19 7.05 -16.60 10.63
CA VAL A 19 6.92 -15.19 10.99
C VAL A 19 8.26 -14.56 10.64
N LEU A 20 8.44 -14.20 9.37
CA LEU A 20 9.51 -13.33 8.93
C LEU A 20 9.40 -12.10 9.82
N ALA A 21 10.41 -11.86 10.65
CA ALA A 21 10.50 -10.64 11.43
C ALA A 21 10.34 -9.48 10.46
N SER A 22 9.16 -8.85 10.48
CA SER A 22 8.80 -7.81 9.54
C SER A 22 9.63 -6.55 9.78
N ASP A 23 10.25 -6.45 10.97
CA ASP A 23 11.14 -5.38 11.35
C ASP A 23 12.60 -5.86 11.41
N ILE A 24 13.50 -5.15 10.73
CA ILE A 24 14.95 -5.35 10.79
C ILE A 24 15.64 -4.06 11.25
N THR A 25 16.86 -4.20 11.76
CA THR A 25 17.75 -3.06 11.98
C THR A 25 18.84 -3.08 10.92
N TYR A 26 19.02 -1.96 10.23
CA TYR A 26 20.06 -1.77 9.22
C TYR A 26 20.97 -0.61 9.62
N SER A 27 22.25 -0.90 9.80
CA SER A 27 23.27 0.09 10.14
C SER A 27 23.97 0.58 8.88
N ALA A 28 24.11 1.90 8.75
CA ALA A 28 24.84 2.53 7.66
C ALA A 28 25.85 3.56 8.19
N TYR A 29 26.94 3.72 7.45
CA TYR A 29 28.04 4.62 7.79
C TYR A 29 28.20 5.69 6.71
N GLY A 30 28.68 6.86 7.09
CA GLY A 30 28.95 7.96 6.16
C GLY A 30 29.95 8.95 6.74
N THR A 31 30.62 9.70 5.87
CA THR A 31 31.52 10.78 6.31
C THR A 31 30.72 11.94 6.94
N THR A 32 29.45 12.06 6.57
CA THR A 32 28.48 12.97 7.18
C THR A 32 27.25 12.23 7.65
N LYS A 33 26.54 12.80 8.64
CA LYS A 33 25.24 12.28 9.11
C LYS A 33 24.25 12.09 7.96
N ALA A 34 24.16 13.06 7.06
CA ALA A 34 23.24 13.02 5.93
C ALA A 34 23.56 11.86 4.97
N GLN A 35 24.84 11.58 4.73
CA GLN A 35 25.25 10.46 3.88
C GLN A 35 24.86 9.11 4.51
N ALA A 36 25.09 8.94 5.81
CA ALA A 36 24.71 7.72 6.53
C ALA A 36 23.17 7.52 6.53
N GLN A 37 22.39 8.58 6.74
CA GLN A 37 20.93 8.52 6.66
C GLN A 37 20.42 8.18 5.26
N SER A 38 21.00 8.81 4.23
CA SER A 38 20.64 8.55 2.83
C SER A 38 20.84 7.08 2.46
N SER A 39 21.92 6.46 2.91
CA SER A 39 22.18 5.03 2.71
C SER A 39 21.08 4.14 3.30
N ILE A 40 20.52 4.47 4.46
CA ILE A 40 19.37 3.75 5.05
C ILE A 40 18.13 3.89 4.16
N HIS A 41 17.80 5.12 3.73
CA HIS A 41 16.65 5.35 2.85
C HIS A 41 16.80 4.62 1.51
N ASN A 42 18.00 4.64 0.93
CA ASN A 42 18.31 3.93 -0.32
C ASN A 42 18.16 2.42 -0.15
N TYR A 43 18.69 1.85 0.93
CA TYR A 43 18.52 0.43 1.24
C TYR A 43 17.05 0.06 1.41
N ALA A 44 16.28 0.85 2.17
CA ALA A 44 14.85 0.61 2.38
C ALA A 44 14.06 0.63 1.07
N SER A 45 14.32 1.63 0.21
CA SER A 45 13.68 1.76 -1.10
C SER A 45 13.96 0.54 -2.00
N ARG A 46 15.23 0.17 -2.15
CA ARG A 46 15.64 -0.95 -3.02
C ARG A 46 15.13 -2.32 -2.55
N ASN A 47 14.97 -2.50 -1.24
CA ASN A 47 14.60 -3.79 -0.65
C ASN A 47 13.12 -3.88 -0.23
N ASN A 48 12.31 -2.89 -0.64
CA ASN A 48 10.89 -2.83 -0.35
C ASN A 48 10.59 -2.82 1.17
N TYR A 49 11.28 -1.95 1.90
CA TYR A 49 11.05 -1.65 3.31
C TYR A 49 10.59 -0.19 3.49
N THR A 50 9.86 0.07 4.57
CA THR A 50 9.54 1.39 5.10
C THR A 50 10.46 1.70 6.27
N VAL A 51 11.04 2.90 6.31
CA VAL A 51 11.83 3.36 7.44
C VAL A 51 10.89 3.75 8.58
N LEU A 52 11.01 3.11 9.75
CA LEU A 52 10.24 3.45 10.95
C LEU A 52 10.94 4.54 11.78
N SER A 53 12.25 4.40 11.97
CA SER A 53 13.08 5.35 12.68
C SER A 53 14.53 5.26 12.22
N ILE A 54 15.27 6.36 12.38
CA ILE A 54 16.71 6.40 12.16
C ILE A 54 17.35 7.10 13.36
N ASN A 55 18.27 6.41 14.02
CA ASN A 55 19.09 6.98 15.09
C ASN A 55 20.52 7.09 14.60
N CYS A 56 21.11 8.28 14.67
CA CYS A 56 22.49 8.50 14.25
C CYS A 56 23.33 8.95 15.43
N TYR A 57 24.53 8.39 15.51
CA TYR A 57 25.53 8.73 16.51
C TYR A 57 26.91 8.81 15.86
N SER A 58 27.78 9.59 16.49
CA SER A 58 29.19 9.66 16.12
C SER A 58 29.96 8.88 17.18
N PRO A 59 30.41 7.64 16.90
CA PRO A 59 31.12 6.84 17.89
C PRO A 59 32.45 7.49 18.35
N GLN A 60 32.96 8.46 17.59
CA GLN A 60 34.09 9.32 17.94
C GLN A 60 33.79 10.77 17.53
N MET A 61 34.48 11.77 18.11
CA MET A 61 34.44 13.17 17.63
C MET A 61 35.08 13.25 16.23
N GLY A 62 34.29 13.02 15.18
CA GLY A 62 34.74 12.99 13.80
C GLY A 62 34.03 11.89 12.97
N PRO A 63 34.18 11.90 11.64
CA PRO A 63 33.71 10.81 10.79
C PRO A 63 34.34 9.46 11.18
N PRO A 64 33.65 8.33 10.95
CA PRO A 64 32.35 8.22 10.29
C PRO A 64 31.16 8.37 11.24
N TRP A 65 30.10 9.01 10.75
CA TRP A 65 28.78 8.94 11.36
C TRP A 65 28.19 7.55 11.14
N GLN A 66 27.63 6.97 12.20
CA GLN A 66 26.87 5.74 12.13
C GLN A 66 25.39 6.04 12.33
N CYS A 67 24.52 5.43 11.52
CA CYS A 67 23.09 5.50 11.69
C CYS A 67 22.50 4.09 11.70
N ASP A 68 21.63 3.81 12.67
CA ASP A 68 20.85 2.59 12.76
C ASP A 68 19.40 2.90 12.37
N GLY A 69 18.93 2.25 11.30
CA GLY A 69 17.57 2.37 10.80
C GLY A 69 16.73 1.17 11.20
N ARG A 70 15.60 1.40 11.88
CA ARG A 70 14.57 0.36 12.02
C ARG A 70 13.70 0.36 10.78
N LEU A 71 13.68 -0.76 10.07
CA LEU A 71 13.02 -0.91 8.78
C LEU A 71 11.93 -1.97 8.87
N ARG A 72 10.75 -1.67 8.35
CA ARG A 72 9.62 -2.62 8.26
C ARG A 72 9.40 -3.07 6.83
N LYS A 73 9.30 -4.37 6.56
CA LYS A 73 8.98 -4.88 5.23
C LYS A 73 7.66 -4.28 4.79
N LYS A 74 7.61 -3.69 3.59
CA LYS A 74 6.34 -3.20 3.06
C LYS A 74 5.41 -4.38 2.88
N SER A 75 4.21 -4.26 3.42
CA SER A 75 3.16 -5.24 3.24
C SER A 75 2.87 -5.39 1.75
N THR A 76 3.02 -6.59 1.22
CA THR A 76 2.48 -6.97 -0.09
C THR A 76 1.00 -7.28 0.00
N THR A 77 0.48 -7.53 1.21
CA THR A 77 -0.95 -7.61 1.46
C THR A 77 -1.55 -6.24 1.18
N PRO A 78 -2.47 -6.14 0.21
CA PRO A 78 -3.16 -4.90 -0.06
C PRO A 78 -3.82 -4.38 1.24
N PRO A 79 -3.86 -3.06 1.50
CA PRO A 79 -4.48 -2.53 2.73
C PRO A 79 -5.89 -3.10 2.91
N ALA A 80 -6.19 -3.58 4.13
CA ALA A 80 -7.51 -4.13 4.45
C ALA A 80 -8.61 -3.11 4.14
N GLY A 81 -9.74 -3.58 3.63
CA GLY A 81 -10.88 -2.75 3.23
C GLY A 81 -11.58 -3.29 1.98
N GLU A 82 -12.91 -3.27 2.00
CA GLU A 82 -13.72 -3.62 0.84
C GLU A 82 -13.49 -2.62 -0.29
N ILE A 83 -13.40 -3.11 -1.53
CA ILE A 83 -13.33 -2.24 -2.71
C ILE A 83 -14.75 -1.75 -2.99
N ILE A 84 -14.99 -0.48 -2.75
CA ILE A 84 -16.27 0.15 -3.05
C ILE A 84 -16.16 0.82 -4.41
N LYS A 85 -17.12 0.51 -5.28
CA LYS A 85 -17.26 1.09 -6.62
C LYS A 85 -18.64 1.72 -6.73
N VAL A 86 -18.69 2.99 -7.06
CA VAL A 86 -19.93 3.72 -7.32
C VAL A 86 -19.83 4.47 -8.63
N SER A 87 -20.98 4.82 -9.20
CA SER A 87 -21.03 5.73 -10.35
C SER A 87 -22.07 6.82 -10.11
N ALA A 88 -21.80 8.02 -10.62
CA ALA A 88 -22.72 9.13 -10.57
C ALA A 88 -22.74 9.88 -11.90
N TRP A 89 -23.90 10.46 -12.21
CA TRP A 89 -24.10 11.29 -13.39
C TRP A 89 -23.99 12.77 -13.04
N GLY A 90 -23.67 13.60 -14.02
CA GLY A 90 -23.66 15.05 -13.89
C GLY A 90 -23.65 15.74 -15.25
N TYR A 91 -24.08 17.01 -15.28
CA TYR A 91 -24.20 17.81 -16.51
C TYR A 91 -22.85 18.29 -17.06
N SER A 92 -21.78 18.10 -16.29
CA SER A 92 -20.40 18.36 -16.66
C SER A 92 -19.50 17.33 -15.99
N GLU A 93 -18.29 17.13 -16.52
CA GLU A 93 -17.31 16.22 -15.95
C GLU A 93 -17.00 16.56 -14.48
N ALA A 94 -16.85 17.84 -14.16
CA ALA A 94 -16.60 18.32 -12.81
C ALA A 94 -17.78 18.01 -11.85
N ASN A 95 -19.02 18.24 -12.31
CA ASN A 95 -20.20 17.94 -11.52
C ASN A 95 -20.37 16.44 -11.28
N ALA A 96 -20.19 15.62 -12.32
CA ALA A 96 -20.25 14.16 -12.22
C ALA A 96 -19.15 13.61 -11.31
N THR A 97 -17.94 14.18 -11.37
CA THR A 97 -16.80 13.84 -10.49
C THR A 97 -17.13 14.12 -9.03
N ALA A 98 -17.62 15.32 -8.72
CA ALA A 98 -17.99 15.69 -7.35
C ALA A 98 -19.08 14.76 -6.80
N ASN A 99 -20.09 14.44 -7.61
CA ASN A 99 -21.16 13.51 -7.24
C ASN A 99 -20.61 12.11 -6.98
N ALA A 100 -19.71 11.61 -7.83
CA ALA A 100 -19.13 10.27 -7.70
C ALA A 100 -18.24 10.16 -6.45
N ILE A 101 -17.43 11.18 -6.15
CA ILE A 101 -16.61 11.25 -4.93
C ILE A 101 -17.51 11.28 -3.69
N SER A 102 -18.53 12.13 -3.68
CA SER A 102 -19.48 12.23 -2.57
C SER A 102 -20.19 10.89 -2.31
N ALA A 103 -20.70 10.26 -3.37
CA ALA A 103 -21.34 8.94 -3.29
C ALA A 103 -20.38 7.87 -2.74
N TRP A 104 -19.12 7.89 -3.18
CA TRP A 104 -18.13 6.94 -2.71
C TRP A 104 -17.79 7.16 -1.23
N ARG A 105 -17.59 8.41 -0.81
CA ARG A 105 -17.30 8.75 0.59
C ARG A 105 -18.42 8.32 1.53
N SER A 106 -19.67 8.53 1.12
CA SER A 106 -20.85 8.08 1.86
C SER A 106 -20.92 6.56 1.94
N ALA A 107 -20.70 5.84 0.84
CA ALA A 107 -20.70 4.38 0.82
C ALA A 107 -19.53 3.78 1.62
N ALA A 108 -18.36 4.42 1.59
CA ALA A 108 -17.14 3.98 2.27
C ALA A 108 -17.02 4.47 3.72
N ASN A 109 -17.95 5.30 4.19
CA ASN A 109 -17.83 6.04 5.45
C ASN A 109 -16.41 6.64 5.64
N SER A 110 -15.90 7.27 4.59
CA SER A 110 -14.49 7.66 4.47
C SER A 110 -14.35 9.10 4.00
N THR A 111 -13.36 9.83 4.52
CA THR A 111 -13.01 11.18 4.07
C THR A 111 -11.95 11.17 2.95
N LYS A 112 -11.43 9.99 2.60
CA LYS A 112 -10.43 9.82 1.55
C LYS A 112 -10.99 10.24 0.19
N THR A 113 -10.10 10.58 -0.75
CA THR A 113 -10.47 10.83 -2.14
C THR A 113 -10.25 9.54 -2.94
N PRO A 114 -11.29 8.96 -3.56
CA PRO A 114 -11.15 7.76 -4.39
C PRO A 114 -10.49 8.10 -5.74
N GLY A 115 -10.06 7.06 -6.46
CA GLY A 115 -9.75 7.20 -7.88
C GLY A 115 -11.04 7.38 -8.67
N VAL A 116 -11.07 8.36 -9.57
CA VAL A 116 -12.25 8.67 -10.39
C VAL A 116 -11.91 8.53 -11.87
N TYR A 117 -12.83 7.93 -12.63
CA TYR A 117 -12.77 7.82 -14.08
C TYR A 117 -14.10 8.31 -14.67
N CYS A 118 -14.06 9.18 -15.68
CA CYS A 118 -15.25 9.76 -16.28
C CYS A 118 -15.40 9.34 -17.75
N LYS A 119 -16.65 9.15 -18.17
CA LYS A 119 -17.03 8.85 -19.54
C LYS A 119 -18.17 9.76 -19.98
N TYR A 120 -18.00 10.35 -21.17
CA TYR A 120 -19.07 11.10 -21.82
C TYR A 120 -19.91 10.17 -22.69
N TRP A 121 -21.24 10.26 -22.55
CA TRP A 121 -22.21 9.39 -23.21
C TRP A 121 -23.13 10.12 -24.20
N ALA A 122 -23.02 11.44 -24.32
CA ALA A 122 -23.86 12.27 -25.22
C ALA A 122 -25.39 12.09 -25.05
N VAL A 123 -25.83 11.52 -23.94
CA VAL A 123 -27.25 11.32 -23.59
C VAL A 123 -27.50 11.75 -22.13
N GLY A 124 -28.66 12.36 -21.86
CA GLY A 124 -29.03 12.81 -20.52
C GLY A 124 -28.05 13.85 -19.95
N PRO A 125 -27.62 13.75 -18.67
CA PRO A 125 -26.58 14.61 -18.10
C PRO A 125 -25.26 14.57 -18.87
N GLY A 126 -25.05 13.58 -19.74
CA GLY A 126 -23.93 13.53 -20.67
C GLY A 126 -22.66 12.96 -20.04
N TRP A 127 -22.37 13.23 -18.77
CA TRP A 127 -21.20 12.68 -18.07
C TRP A 127 -21.57 11.65 -17.01
N GLN A 128 -20.90 10.50 -17.05
CA GLN A 128 -20.92 9.48 -16.00
C GLN A 128 -19.51 9.31 -15.43
N CYS A 129 -19.35 9.52 -14.12
CA CYS A 129 -18.08 9.30 -13.44
C CYS A 129 -18.20 8.11 -12.48
N PHE A 130 -17.16 7.28 -12.46
CA PHE A 130 -17.02 6.09 -11.63
C PHE A 130 -15.95 6.37 -10.57
N ALA A 131 -16.31 6.23 -9.30
CA ALA A 131 -15.37 6.38 -8.19
C ALA A 131 -15.09 5.01 -7.57
N GLN A 132 -13.80 4.70 -7.40
CA GLN A 132 -13.36 3.46 -6.77
C GLN A 132 -12.23 3.69 -5.78
N GLY A 133 -12.27 2.92 -4.70
CA GLY A 133 -11.28 2.98 -3.64
C GLY A 133 -11.61 1.98 -2.55
N ARG A 134 -10.69 1.78 -1.62
CA ARG A 134 -10.95 1.00 -0.41
C ARG A 134 -11.42 1.90 0.72
N ALA A 135 -12.43 1.44 1.45
CA ALA A 135 -12.84 2.01 2.73
C ALA A 135 -11.66 1.96 3.72
#